data_AF-A0A1C2Y0L3-F1
#
_entry.id   AF-A0A1C2Y0L3-F1
#
_cell.length_a   1.000
_cell.length_b   1.000
_cell.length_c   1.000
_cell.angle_alpha   90.00
_cell.angle_beta   90.00
_cell.angle_gamma   90.00
#
_symmetry.space_group_name_H-M   'P 1'
#
loop_
_entity.id
_entity.type
_entity.pdbx_description
1 polymer ?
#
loop_
_entity_poly.entity_id
_entity_poly.type
_entity_poly.pdbx_seq_one_letter_code
_entity_poly.pdbx_strand_id
1 'polypeptide(L)'
;MKVRFVAEKIETREEFQRAYEMGYDYFQGYFFSKPSIINSKEIVSLNSNILKIIQELKMPEPNYTVIGNIVQSDLGLTYKIFKLANSTYLGTKNKINSIPQALAHLGLKELYRWSSIIMLKDLQNIENAELIKLSLIRGKLMELLASELGDKTSSSEFFFTGMFSSIDILLNKSMEQVLHGLSLPDHVKLALLGQDNKQRRLLDFIIDFEK
;
A
#
# COMPACT_ATOMS: atom_id res chain seq x y z
N MET A 1 19.80 10.92 29.06
CA MET A 1 18.80 9.99 28.52
C MET A 1 17.51 10.79 28.34
N LYS A 2 17.01 10.97 27.11
CA LYS A 2 15.81 11.79 26.86
C LYS A 2 14.59 10.93 27.19
N VAL A 3 13.84 11.28 28.24
CA VAL A 3 12.60 10.57 28.61
C VAL A 3 11.59 10.83 27.49
N ARG A 4 11.00 9.76 26.96
CA ARG A 4 9.95 9.83 25.94
C ARG A 4 8.61 9.51 26.58
N PHE A 5 7.58 10.27 26.23
CA PHE A 5 6.24 10.12 26.79
C PHE A 5 5.29 9.49 25.76
N VAL A 6 4.44 8.58 26.23
CA VAL A 6 3.36 7.97 25.44
C VAL A 6 2.01 8.45 25.96
N ALA A 7 1.15 8.90 25.06
CA ALA A 7 -0.24 9.21 25.34
C ALA A 7 -1.10 8.00 24.95
N GLU A 8 -1.74 7.38 25.94
CA GLU A 8 -2.60 6.20 25.74
C GLU A 8 -4.09 6.57 25.68
N LYS A 9 -4.90 5.66 25.15
CA LYS A 9 -6.37 5.76 25.05
C LYS A 9 -6.88 7.01 24.32
N ILE A 10 -6.17 7.42 23.26
CA ILE A 10 -6.65 8.48 22.38
C ILE A 10 -7.80 7.92 21.52
N GLU A 11 -8.99 8.50 21.65
CA GLU A 11 -10.20 8.06 20.95
C GLU A 11 -10.67 9.07 19.89
N THR A 12 -10.18 10.31 19.94
CA THR A 12 -10.57 11.41 19.04
C THR A 12 -9.38 12.23 18.51
N ARG A 13 -9.61 13.01 17.43
CA ARG A 13 -8.60 13.89 16.82
C ARG A 13 -8.22 15.03 17.76
N GLU A 14 -9.18 15.53 18.51
CA GLU A 14 -9.01 16.59 19.49
C GLU A 14 -8.10 16.15 20.64
N GLU A 15 -8.23 14.91 21.10
CA GLU A 15 -7.35 14.32 22.11
C GLU A 15 -5.92 14.14 21.59
N PHE A 16 -5.77 13.67 20.34
CA PHE A 16 -4.46 13.59 19.70
C PHE A 16 -3.80 14.96 19.60
N GLN A 17 -4.50 15.96 19.09
CA GLN A 17 -3.97 17.31 18.91
C GLN A 17 -3.53 17.92 20.24
N ARG A 18 -4.34 17.73 21.29
CA ARG A 18 -4.01 18.19 22.64
C ARG A 18 -2.77 17.47 23.20
N ALA A 19 -2.67 16.15 23.04
CA ALA A 19 -1.49 15.40 23.48
C ALA A 19 -0.23 15.80 22.69
N TYR A 20 -0.36 16.08 21.40
CA TYR A 20 0.74 16.57 20.57
C TYR A 20 1.22 17.95 21.01
N GLU A 21 0.30 18.89 21.26
CA GLU A 21 0.62 20.23 21.79
C GLU A 21 1.23 20.20 23.20
N MET A 22 0.88 19.20 24.00
CA MET A 22 1.47 18.95 25.32
C MET A 22 2.88 18.33 25.26
N GLY A 23 3.39 17.99 24.08
CA GLY A 23 4.77 17.54 23.88
C GLY A 23 5.01 16.04 24.07
N TYR A 24 3.99 15.19 23.88
CA TYR A 24 4.15 13.73 23.90
C TYR A 24 4.91 13.22 22.66
N ASP A 25 5.70 12.16 22.83
CA ASP A 25 6.53 11.57 21.76
C ASP A 25 5.83 10.43 21.01
N TYR A 26 4.92 9.72 21.68
CA TYR A 26 4.21 8.55 21.16
C TYR A 26 2.72 8.60 21.49
N PHE A 27 1.92 7.90 20.69
CA PHE A 27 0.47 7.93 20.79
C PHE A 27 -0.11 6.52 20.56
N GLN A 28 -1.02 6.11 21.43
CA GLN A 28 -1.74 4.85 21.34
C GLN A 28 -3.21 5.11 21.64
N GLY A 29 -4.10 4.54 20.84
CA GLY A 29 -5.53 4.69 21.08
C GLY A 29 -6.38 4.26 19.90
N TYR A 30 -7.66 4.06 20.18
CA TYR A 30 -8.64 3.57 19.22
C TYR A 30 -8.89 4.54 18.07
N PHE A 31 -8.60 5.83 18.26
CA PHE A 31 -8.59 6.87 17.23
C PHE A 31 -7.76 6.47 16.01
N PHE A 32 -6.54 5.96 16.23
CA PHE A 32 -5.63 5.55 15.16
C PHE A 32 -6.06 4.25 14.47
N SER A 33 -7.00 3.52 15.08
CA SER A 33 -7.54 2.24 14.58
C SER A 33 -8.91 2.42 13.91
N LYS A 34 -9.53 3.60 14.04
CA LYS A 34 -10.83 3.91 13.45
C LYS A 34 -10.67 4.82 12.24
N PRO A 35 -11.46 4.60 11.17
CA PRO A 35 -11.64 5.60 10.13
C PRO A 35 -12.38 6.82 10.71
N SER A 36 -11.65 7.79 11.25
CA SER A 36 -12.23 9.12 11.47
C SER A 36 -12.63 9.69 10.11
N ILE A 37 -13.86 10.21 9.99
CA ILE A 37 -14.36 10.87 8.77
C ILE A 37 -13.45 12.08 8.52
N ILE A 38 -12.43 11.88 7.67
CA ILE A 38 -11.50 12.94 7.29
C ILE A 38 -12.32 13.88 6.42
N ASN A 39 -12.72 15.02 7.00
CA ASN A 39 -13.17 16.18 6.23
C ASN A 39 -12.17 16.42 5.11
N SER A 40 -12.71 16.40 3.89
CA SER A 40 -12.04 16.49 2.59
C SER A 40 -11.01 17.63 2.53
N LYS A 41 -9.80 17.39 3.07
CA LYS A 41 -8.61 18.03 2.56
C LYS A 41 -8.22 17.21 1.35
N GLU A 42 -8.44 17.83 0.19
CA GLU A 42 -7.95 17.52 -1.14
C GLU A 42 -7.22 16.19 -1.24
N ILE A 43 -7.75 15.29 -2.08
CA ILE A 43 -7.01 14.14 -2.60
C ILE A 43 -5.68 14.70 -3.14
N VAL A 44 -4.65 14.66 -2.29
CA VAL A 44 -3.28 14.97 -2.65
C VAL A 44 -3.02 14.12 -3.88
N SER A 45 -2.77 14.80 -4.99
CA SER A 45 -2.90 14.24 -6.32
C SER A 45 -2.18 12.90 -6.39
N LEU A 46 -2.96 11.82 -6.51
CA LEU A 46 -2.42 10.50 -6.83
C LEU A 46 -1.48 10.69 -8.02
N ASN A 47 -0.23 10.26 -7.88
CA ASN A 47 0.75 10.49 -8.93
C ASN A 47 0.23 9.84 -10.23
N SER A 48 -0.17 10.67 -11.18
CA SER A 48 -0.79 10.24 -12.43
C SER A 48 0.12 9.33 -13.24
N ASN A 49 1.45 9.46 -13.09
CA ASN A 49 2.42 8.59 -13.74
C ASN A 49 2.41 7.18 -13.12
N ILE A 50 2.22 7.05 -11.80
CA ILE A 50 2.09 5.74 -11.15
C ILE A 50 0.83 5.03 -11.63
N LEU A 51 -0.29 5.75 -11.74
CA LEU A 51 -1.54 5.18 -12.24
C LEU A 51 -1.39 4.68 -13.69
N LYS A 52 -0.72 5.46 -14.56
CA LYS A 52 -0.42 5.04 -15.94
C LYS A 52 0.47 3.79 -15.97
N ILE A 53 1.49 3.71 -15.11
CA ILE A 53 2.35 2.51 -15.00
C ILE A 53 1.52 1.29 -14.58
N ILE A 54 0.66 1.44 -13.56
CA ILE A 54 -0.23 0.39 -13.06
C ILE A 54 -1.19 -0.10 -14.17
N GLN A 55 -1.73 0.81 -14.99
CA GLN A 55 -2.60 0.46 -16.11
C GLN A 55 -1.84 -0.31 -17.20
N GLU A 56 -0.67 0.17 -17.60
CA GLU A 56 0.17 -0.48 -18.63
C GLU A 56 0.61 -1.89 -18.21
N LEU A 57 1.01 -2.07 -16.94
CA LEU A 57 1.43 -3.36 -16.38
C LEU A 57 0.34 -4.45 -16.40
N LYS A 58 -0.92 -4.08 -16.61
CA LYS A 58 -2.06 -4.99 -16.65
C LYS A 58 -2.57 -5.29 -18.05
N MET A 59 -2.00 -4.66 -19.08
CA MET A 59 -2.32 -5.01 -20.46
C MET A 59 -1.92 -6.48 -20.72
N PRO A 60 -2.63 -7.20 -21.61
CA PRO A 60 -2.23 -8.56 -21.99
C PRO A 60 -0.77 -8.66 -22.43
N GLU A 61 -0.28 -7.59 -23.07
CA GLU A 61 1.12 -7.42 -23.46
C GLU A 61 1.64 -6.06 -22.95
N PRO A 62 2.19 -5.98 -21.72
CA PRO A 62 2.69 -4.73 -21.16
C PRO A 62 3.91 -4.20 -21.93
N ASN A 63 3.89 -2.93 -22.29
CA ASN A 63 4.98 -2.29 -23.01
C ASN A 63 6.03 -1.68 -22.06
N TYR A 64 7.15 -2.37 -21.90
CA TYR A 64 8.28 -1.90 -21.09
C TYR A 64 8.85 -0.55 -21.53
N THR A 65 8.80 -0.22 -22.82
CA THR A 65 9.27 1.06 -23.33
C THR A 65 8.35 2.20 -22.88
N VAL A 66 7.03 1.97 -22.89
CA VAL A 66 6.04 2.94 -22.38
C VAL A 66 6.26 3.18 -20.88
N ILE A 67 6.39 2.11 -20.09
CA ILE A 67 6.68 2.19 -18.66
C ILE A 67 8.01 2.95 -18.43
N GLY A 68 9.04 2.62 -19.20
CA GLY A 68 10.35 3.27 -19.14
C GLY A 68 10.28 4.77 -19.43
N ASN A 69 9.49 5.19 -20.41
CA ASN A 69 9.30 6.60 -20.74
C ASN A 69 8.57 7.36 -19.63
N ILE A 70 7.52 6.74 -19.05
CA ILE A 70 6.80 7.33 -17.92
C ILE A 70 7.74 7.51 -16.72
N VAL A 71 8.51 6.47 -16.36
CA VAL A 71 9.47 6.54 -15.25
C VAL A 71 10.53 7.62 -15.49
N GLN A 72 11.11 7.69 -16.69
CA GLN A 72 12.14 8.68 -17.03
C GLN A 72 11.63 10.12 -16.99
N SER A 73 10.33 10.34 -17.25
CA SER A 73 9.72 11.67 -17.18
C SER A 73 9.51 12.19 -15.75
N ASP A 74 9.68 11.34 -14.74
CA ASP A 74 9.48 11.67 -13.32
C ASP A 74 10.75 11.33 -12.52
N LEU A 75 11.47 12.37 -12.09
CA LEU A 75 12.72 12.21 -11.34
C LEU A 75 12.53 11.45 -10.02
N GLY A 76 11.38 11.62 -9.36
CA GLY A 76 11.05 10.93 -8.12
C GLY A 76 10.84 9.44 -8.34
N LEU A 77 10.10 9.06 -9.39
CA LEU A 77 9.93 7.65 -9.78
C LEU A 77 11.24 7.03 -10.25
N THR A 78 12.03 7.75 -11.06
CA THR A 78 13.36 7.31 -11.48
C THR A 78 14.24 6.95 -10.27
N TYR A 79 14.31 7.83 -9.27
CA TYR A 79 15.07 7.57 -8.04
C TYR A 79 14.50 6.37 -7.26
N LYS A 80 13.18 6.28 -7.06
CA LYS A 80 12.52 5.18 -6.35
C LYS A 80 12.79 3.83 -7.03
N ILE A 81 12.69 3.77 -8.36
CA ILE A 81 12.96 2.57 -9.16
C ILE A 81 14.44 2.16 -9.07
N PHE A 82 15.39 3.09 -9.20
CA PHE A 82 16.81 2.75 -9.06
C PHE A 82 17.18 2.27 -7.65
N LYS A 83 16.65 2.93 -6.61
CA LYS A 83 16.87 2.53 -5.22
C LYS A 83 16.35 1.12 -4.97
N LEU A 84 15.20 0.80 -5.54
CA LEU A 84 14.62 -0.53 -5.47
C LEU A 84 15.45 -1.56 -6.26
N ALA A 85 15.75 -1.27 -7.53
CA ALA A 85 16.49 -2.15 -8.43
C ALA A 85 17.90 -2.47 -7.93
N ASN A 86 18.48 -1.63 -7.06
CA ASN A 86 19.78 -1.86 -6.42
C ASN A 86 19.64 -2.27 -4.93
N SER A 87 18.45 -2.60 -4.46
CA SER A 87 18.23 -3.00 -3.07
C SER A 87 18.69 -4.45 -2.83
N THR A 88 19.13 -4.72 -1.60
CA THR A 88 19.49 -6.09 -1.18
C THR A 88 18.32 -7.07 -1.29
N TYR A 89 17.09 -6.56 -1.23
CA TYR A 89 15.87 -7.33 -1.42
C TYR A 89 15.81 -8.05 -2.77
N LEU A 90 16.33 -7.45 -3.85
CA LEU A 90 16.37 -8.07 -5.17
C LEU A 90 17.67 -8.84 -5.47
N GLY A 91 18.60 -8.90 -4.50
CA GLY A 91 19.82 -9.69 -4.63
C GLY A 91 20.78 -9.19 -5.73
N THR A 92 20.72 -7.91 -6.07
CA THR A 92 21.46 -7.31 -7.17
C THR A 92 22.98 -7.38 -6.93
N LYS A 93 23.69 -8.20 -7.74
CA LYS A 93 25.16 -8.35 -7.66
C LYS A 93 25.93 -7.22 -8.35
N ASN A 94 25.34 -6.64 -9.40
CA ASN A 94 25.96 -5.59 -10.23
C ASN A 94 25.11 -4.32 -10.19
N LYS A 95 25.73 -3.16 -9.98
CA LYS A 95 25.02 -1.88 -9.92
C LYS A 95 24.25 -1.60 -11.22
N ILE A 96 22.94 -1.42 -11.10
CA ILE A 96 22.04 -1.06 -12.20
C ILE A 96 22.06 0.44 -12.38
N ASN A 97 22.33 0.89 -13.61
CA ASN A 97 22.56 2.29 -13.96
C ASN A 97 21.65 2.84 -15.08
N SER A 98 20.75 2.03 -15.64
CA SER A 98 19.77 2.49 -16.64
C SER A 98 18.35 2.03 -16.32
N ILE A 99 17.35 2.81 -16.75
CA ILE A 99 15.93 2.48 -16.54
C ILE A 99 15.53 1.18 -17.24
N PRO A 100 15.88 0.94 -18.53
CA PRO A 100 15.55 -0.34 -19.16
C PRO A 100 16.11 -1.55 -18.40
N GLN A 101 17.35 -1.45 -17.91
CA GLN A 101 17.96 -2.51 -17.10
C GLN A 101 17.24 -2.68 -15.75
N ALA A 102 16.86 -1.58 -15.09
CA ALA A 102 16.11 -1.63 -13.83
C ALA A 102 14.74 -2.31 -14.00
N LEU A 103 13.99 -1.93 -15.04
CA LEU A 103 12.69 -2.52 -15.33
C LEU A 103 12.80 -4.01 -15.68
N ALA A 104 13.79 -4.39 -16.50
CA ALA A 104 14.03 -5.79 -16.85
C ALA A 104 14.45 -6.63 -15.62
N HIS A 105 15.26 -6.06 -14.72
CA HIS A 105 15.68 -6.73 -13.49
C HIS A 105 14.52 -6.94 -12.51
N LEU A 106 13.61 -5.97 -12.40
CA LEU A 106 12.41 -6.06 -11.57
C LEU A 106 11.43 -7.09 -12.12
N GLY A 107 11.12 -7.00 -13.42
CA GLY A 107 10.02 -7.74 -14.01
C GLY A 107 8.63 -7.20 -13.62
N LEU A 108 7.61 -7.66 -14.35
CA LEU A 108 6.24 -7.11 -14.25
C LEU A 108 5.61 -7.25 -12.86
N LYS A 109 5.78 -8.42 -12.22
CA LYS A 109 5.18 -8.71 -10.91
C LYS A 109 5.69 -7.74 -9.84
N GLU A 110 7.01 -7.53 -9.81
CA GLU A 110 7.66 -6.63 -8.86
C GLU A 110 7.37 -5.17 -9.16
N LEU A 111 7.38 -4.78 -10.44
CA LEU A 111 6.96 -3.45 -10.85
C LEU A 111 5.54 -3.14 -10.39
N TYR A 112 4.61 -4.06 -10.60
CA TYR A 112 3.22 -3.86 -10.19
C TYR A 112 3.08 -3.72 -8.67
N ARG A 113 3.80 -4.56 -7.92
CA ARG A 113 3.81 -4.48 -6.45
C ARG A 113 4.37 -3.16 -5.95
N TRP A 114 5.52 -2.74 -6.45
CA TRP A 114 6.18 -1.53 -5.99
C TRP A 114 5.49 -0.25 -6.45
N SER A 115 4.95 -0.21 -7.67
CA SER A 115 4.08 0.89 -8.11
C SER A 115 2.87 1.03 -7.19
N SER A 116 2.26 -0.08 -6.78
CA SER A 116 1.14 -0.04 -5.81
C SER A 116 1.60 0.49 -4.45
N ILE A 117 2.75 0.05 -3.93
CA ILE A 117 3.29 0.53 -2.63
C ILE A 117 3.57 2.02 -2.68
N ILE A 118 4.18 2.50 -3.78
CA ILE A 118 4.46 3.92 -3.95
C ILE A 118 3.15 4.71 -4.01
N MET A 119 2.12 4.22 -4.73
CA MET A 119 0.79 4.82 -4.76
C MET A 119 0.20 4.98 -3.35
N LEU A 120 0.25 3.92 -2.53
CA LEU A 120 -0.29 3.97 -1.17
C LEU A 120 0.52 4.91 -0.28
N LYS A 121 1.85 4.96 -0.46
CA LYS A 121 2.74 5.86 0.28
C LYS A 121 2.57 7.32 -0.12
N ASP A 122 2.19 7.61 -1.36
CA ASP A 122 1.91 8.98 -1.81
C ASP A 122 0.60 9.51 -1.18
N LEU A 123 -0.29 8.64 -0.68
CA LEU A 123 -1.47 9.02 0.12
C LEU A 123 -1.13 9.32 1.60
N GLN A 124 0.11 9.07 2.02
CA GLN A 124 0.48 9.14 3.43
C GLN A 124 0.55 10.58 3.94
N ASN A 125 -0.16 10.83 5.04
CA ASN A 125 -0.03 12.01 5.88
C ASN A 125 0.16 11.57 7.35
N ILE A 126 0.24 12.54 8.27
CA ILE A 126 0.49 12.26 9.69
C ILE A 126 -0.66 11.43 10.30
N GLU A 127 -1.90 11.66 9.85
CA GLU A 127 -3.11 11.07 10.44
C GLU A 127 -3.36 9.63 9.99
N ASN A 128 -2.96 9.28 8.76
CA ASN A 128 -3.20 7.96 8.18
C ASN A 128 -1.95 7.06 8.08
N ALA A 129 -0.81 7.50 8.61
CA ALA A 129 0.46 6.78 8.51
C ALA A 129 0.39 5.35 9.12
N GLU A 130 -0.25 5.21 10.29
CA GLU A 130 -0.42 3.90 10.93
C GLU A 130 -1.39 3.01 10.15
N LEU A 131 -2.46 3.56 9.55
CA LEU A 131 -3.38 2.78 8.73
C LEU A 131 -2.72 2.26 7.45
N ILE A 132 -1.87 3.07 6.80
CA ILE A 132 -1.06 2.63 5.65
C ILE A 132 -0.08 1.54 6.05
N LYS A 133 0.59 1.71 7.20
CA LYS A 133 1.51 0.71 7.73
C LYS A 133 0.79 -0.60 8.04
N LEU A 134 -0.37 -0.56 8.68
CA LEU A 134 -1.20 -1.72 8.96
C LEU A 134 -1.64 -2.42 7.68
N SER A 135 -2.09 -1.66 6.68
CA SER A 135 -2.47 -2.21 5.37
C SER A 135 -1.30 -2.94 4.69
N LEU A 136 -0.09 -2.39 4.74
CA LEU A 136 1.11 -3.06 4.21
C LEU A 136 1.47 -4.32 5.01
N ILE A 137 1.32 -4.31 6.34
CA ILE A 137 1.52 -5.47 7.21
C ILE A 137 0.52 -6.56 6.85
N ARG A 138 -0.79 -6.23 6.75
CA ARG A 138 -1.84 -7.16 6.31
C ARG A 138 -1.51 -7.78 4.97
N GLY A 139 -1.13 -6.97 3.97
CA GLY A 139 -0.72 -7.47 2.67
C GLY A 139 0.43 -8.47 2.77
N LYS A 140 1.48 -8.13 3.51
CA LYS A 140 2.63 -9.04 3.66
C LYS A 140 2.28 -10.32 4.42
N LEU A 141 1.47 -10.22 5.47
CA LEU A 141 1.04 -11.35 6.27
C LEU A 141 0.16 -12.31 5.46
N MET A 142 -0.81 -11.77 4.70
CA MET A 142 -1.65 -12.56 3.80
C MET A 142 -0.81 -13.29 2.75
N GLU A 143 0.19 -12.62 2.15
CA GLU A 143 1.10 -13.25 1.18
C GLU A 143 1.88 -14.43 1.78
N LEU A 144 2.42 -14.25 2.99
CA LEU A 144 3.20 -15.29 3.69
C LEU A 144 2.31 -16.47 4.09
N LEU A 145 1.16 -16.19 4.71
CA LEU A 145 0.23 -17.24 5.14
C LEU A 145 -0.35 -18.02 3.96
N ALA A 146 -0.67 -17.37 2.84
CA ALA A 146 -1.14 -18.07 1.64
C ALA A 146 -0.08 -19.04 1.08
N SER A 147 1.20 -18.66 1.18
CA SER A 147 2.31 -19.52 0.75
C SER A 147 2.44 -20.76 1.65
N GLU A 148 2.31 -20.59 2.97
CA GLU A 148 2.34 -21.70 3.94
C GLU A 148 1.12 -22.62 3.85
N LEU A 149 -0.05 -22.07 3.52
CA LEU A 149 -1.28 -22.84 3.32
C LEU A 149 -1.30 -23.62 2.00
N GLY A 150 -0.26 -23.49 1.17
CA GLY A 150 -0.13 -24.21 -0.10
C GLY A 150 -1.16 -23.78 -1.16
N ASP A 151 -1.69 -22.55 -1.07
CA ASP A 151 -2.65 -22.08 -2.06
C ASP A 151 -1.97 -21.84 -3.41
N LYS A 152 -2.58 -22.37 -4.48
CA LYS A 152 -2.10 -22.22 -5.86
C LYS A 152 -2.44 -20.84 -6.45
N THR A 153 -3.34 -20.11 -5.81
CA THR A 153 -3.64 -18.72 -6.14
C THR A 153 -2.38 -17.86 -5.94
N SER A 154 -2.18 -16.84 -6.80
CA SER A 154 -0.92 -16.08 -6.78
C SER A 154 -0.74 -15.39 -5.42
N SER A 155 0.41 -15.59 -4.75
CA SER A 155 0.71 -14.92 -3.46
C SER A 155 0.55 -13.40 -3.54
N SER A 156 0.72 -12.81 -4.73
CA SER A 156 0.51 -11.39 -4.97
C SER A 156 -0.94 -10.96 -4.80
N GLU A 157 -1.92 -11.81 -5.10
CA GLU A 157 -3.34 -11.47 -4.97
C GLU A 157 -3.75 -11.37 -3.49
N PHE A 158 -3.21 -12.25 -2.65
CA PHE A 158 -3.31 -12.14 -1.19
C PHE A 158 -2.63 -10.89 -0.67
N PHE A 159 -1.43 -10.55 -1.19
CA PHE A 159 -0.76 -9.29 -0.88
C PHE A 159 -1.66 -8.08 -1.18
N PHE A 160 -2.24 -8.00 -2.38
CA PHE A 160 -3.10 -6.88 -2.76
C PHE A 160 -4.39 -6.84 -1.96
N THR A 161 -4.96 -7.98 -1.59
CA THR A 161 -6.15 -8.01 -0.73
C THR A 161 -5.84 -7.34 0.62
N GLY A 162 -4.76 -7.73 1.29
CA GLY A 162 -4.41 -7.13 2.59
C GLY A 162 -4.02 -5.66 2.46
N MET A 163 -3.25 -5.33 1.43
CA MET A 163 -2.79 -3.97 1.15
C MET A 163 -3.93 -2.98 0.84
N PHE A 164 -4.97 -3.43 0.13
CA PHE A 164 -6.12 -2.58 -0.20
C PHE A 164 -7.28 -2.72 0.79
N SER A 165 -7.13 -3.46 1.89
CA SER A 165 -8.19 -3.68 2.88
C SER A 165 -8.75 -2.41 3.54
N SER A 166 -8.00 -1.30 3.51
CA SER A 166 -8.41 -0.02 4.11
C SER A 166 -8.35 1.15 3.12
N ILE A 167 -8.35 0.88 1.81
CA ILE A 167 -8.16 1.94 0.80
C ILE A 167 -9.36 2.87 0.67
N ASP A 168 -10.57 2.36 0.92
CA ASP A 168 -11.82 3.09 1.02
C ASP A 168 -11.74 4.19 2.09
N ILE A 169 -11.20 3.84 3.25
CA ILE A 169 -10.92 4.77 4.35
C ILE A 169 -9.90 5.82 3.92
N LEU A 170 -8.78 5.40 3.32
CA LEU A 170 -7.70 6.30 2.91
C LEU A 170 -8.15 7.31 1.85
N LEU A 171 -9.08 6.92 0.97
CA LEU A 171 -9.60 7.76 -0.10
C LEU A 171 -10.90 8.49 0.26
N ASN A 172 -11.46 8.22 1.44
CA ASN A 172 -12.76 8.72 1.89
C ASN A 172 -13.86 8.48 0.83
N LYS A 173 -13.93 7.25 0.33
CA LYS A 173 -14.89 6.79 -0.69
C LYS A 173 -15.41 5.41 -0.31
N SER A 174 -16.56 5.01 -0.85
CA SER A 174 -17.01 3.62 -0.74
C SER A 174 -16.02 2.67 -1.40
N MET A 175 -15.88 1.46 -0.85
CA MET A 175 -14.99 0.42 -1.40
C MET A 175 -15.35 0.13 -2.87
N GLU A 176 -16.63 0.07 -3.20
CA GLU A 176 -17.16 -0.08 -4.55
C GLU A 176 -16.58 0.97 -5.50
N GLN A 177 -16.66 2.26 -5.14
CA GLN A 177 -16.13 3.36 -5.95
C GLN A 177 -14.62 3.26 -6.13
N VAL A 178 -13.88 2.82 -5.12
CA VAL A 178 -12.42 2.66 -5.23
C VAL A 178 -12.09 1.51 -6.18
N LEU A 179 -12.77 0.38 -6.05
CA LEU A 179 -12.50 -0.82 -6.86
C LEU A 179 -12.82 -0.63 -8.35
N HIS A 180 -13.73 0.28 -8.71
CA HIS A 180 -13.94 0.67 -10.11
C HIS A 180 -12.66 1.26 -10.75
N GLY A 181 -11.87 2.00 -9.99
CA GLY A 181 -10.60 2.57 -10.46
C GLY A 181 -9.42 1.61 -10.38
N LEU A 182 -9.57 0.47 -9.69
CA LEU A 182 -8.51 -0.51 -9.51
C LEU A 182 -8.74 -1.73 -10.39
N SER A 183 -7.78 -2.01 -11.27
CA SER A 183 -7.81 -3.21 -12.12
C SER A 183 -7.39 -4.46 -11.34
N LEU A 184 -8.12 -4.87 -10.30
CA LEU A 184 -7.83 -6.11 -9.55
C LEU A 184 -8.61 -7.31 -10.12
N PRO A 185 -8.11 -8.56 -9.95
CA PRO A 185 -8.90 -9.75 -10.26
C PRO A 185 -10.22 -9.76 -9.51
N ASP A 186 -11.27 -10.32 -10.11
CA ASP A 186 -12.62 -10.27 -9.55
C ASP A 186 -12.69 -10.88 -8.14
N HIS A 187 -12.04 -12.01 -7.89
CA HIS A 187 -12.04 -12.62 -6.57
C HIS A 187 -11.40 -11.71 -5.48
N VAL A 188 -10.40 -10.89 -5.83
CA VAL A 188 -9.82 -9.88 -4.91
C VAL A 188 -10.84 -8.77 -4.65
N LYS A 189 -11.51 -8.28 -5.70
CA LYS A 189 -12.56 -7.26 -5.57
C LYS A 189 -13.69 -7.76 -4.67
N LEU A 190 -14.18 -8.98 -4.91
CA LEU A 190 -15.25 -9.59 -4.11
C LEU A 190 -14.83 -9.75 -2.65
N ALA A 191 -13.58 -10.14 -2.38
CA ALA A 191 -13.06 -10.23 -1.01
C ALA A 191 -13.06 -8.88 -0.28
N LEU A 192 -12.63 -7.82 -0.97
CA LEU A 192 -12.62 -6.46 -0.45
C LEU A 192 -14.03 -5.91 -0.22
N LEU A 193 -15.00 -6.35 -1.03
CA LEU A 193 -16.44 -6.05 -0.85
C LEU A 193 -17.12 -6.88 0.25
N GLY A 194 -16.38 -7.72 0.98
CA GLY A 194 -16.93 -8.50 2.09
C GLY A 194 -17.54 -9.85 1.68
N GLN A 195 -17.43 -10.26 0.41
CA GLN A 195 -17.92 -11.57 0.00
C GLN A 195 -17.00 -12.68 0.51
N ASP A 196 -17.62 -13.75 1.02
CA ASP A 196 -16.88 -14.90 1.53
C ASP A 196 -16.10 -15.61 0.43
N ASN A 197 -14.78 -15.64 0.58
CA ASN A 197 -13.84 -16.39 -0.22
C ASN A 197 -12.52 -16.58 0.55
N LYS A 198 -11.55 -17.27 -0.05
CA LYS A 198 -10.28 -17.59 0.64
C LYS A 198 -9.55 -16.34 1.13
N GLN A 199 -9.49 -15.29 0.29
CA GLN A 199 -8.85 -14.03 0.61
C GLN A 199 -9.59 -13.31 1.73
N ARG A 200 -10.92 -13.29 1.69
CA ARG A 200 -11.75 -12.68 2.74
C ARG A 200 -11.57 -13.35 4.09
N ARG A 201 -11.65 -14.68 4.14
CA ARG A 201 -11.47 -15.45 5.38
C ARG A 201 -10.10 -15.19 6.02
N LEU A 202 -9.05 -15.12 5.20
CA LEU A 202 -7.70 -14.83 5.70
C LEU A 202 -7.58 -13.36 6.15
N LEU A 203 -8.20 -12.43 5.43
CA LEU A 203 -8.26 -11.03 5.83
C LEU A 203 -9.00 -10.86 7.17
N ASP A 204 -10.15 -11.52 7.35
CA ASP A 204 -10.92 -11.51 8.59
C ASP A 204 -10.11 -12.05 9.77
N PHE A 205 -9.45 -13.19 9.58
CA PHE A 205 -8.58 -13.78 10.60
C PHE A 205 -7.49 -12.80 11.06
N ILE A 206 -6.86 -12.08 10.12
CA ILE A 206 -5.83 -11.10 10.45
C ILE A 206 -6.43 -9.89 11.17
N ILE A 207 -7.56 -9.36 10.69
CA ILE A 207 -8.24 -8.22 11.32
C ILE A 207 -8.67 -8.56 12.76
N ASP A 208 -9.10 -9.79 13.02
CA ASP A 208 -9.49 -10.22 14.35
C ASP A 208 -8.29 -10.43 15.29
N PHE A 209 -7.12 -10.78 14.76
CA PHE A 209 -5.88 -10.85 15.53
C PHE A 209 -5.32 -9.47 15.93
N GLU A 210 -5.73 -8.40 15.23
CA GLU A 210 -5.31 -7.02 15.51
C GLU A 210 -6.11 -6.35 16.66
N LYS A 211 -7.21 -6.96 17.11
CA LYS A 211 -8.08 -6.47 18.19
C LYS A 211 -7.64 -6.98 19.56
#